data_AF-A0A3N5H519-F1
#
_entry.id   AF-A0A3N5H519-F1
#
_cell.length_a   1.000
_cell.length_b   1.000
_cell.length_c   1.000
_cell.angle_alpha   90.00
_cell.angle_beta   90.00
_cell.angle_gamma   90.00
#
_symmetry.space_group_name_H-M   'P 1'
#
loop_
_entity.id
_entity.type
_entity.pdbx_description
1 polymer ?
#
loop_
_entity_poly.entity_id
_entity_poly.type
_entity_poly.pdbx_seq_one_letter_code
_entity_poly.pdbx_strand_id
1 'polypeptide(L)'
;MRRPALGVAALLGVALLACLGPYPNVGEKLDEVDLVNGTSYIALDAGAARILILAPFDGGAAAPFTRIDEQQPRAVQTLQGTYSGDATNTLAVTFSSTTLFSLPNEASKPVSDRIGAKRTELAPPMESDIRIDTRTEEVLELSGSRDMAGHYLTLLGRTAVITGTEATVTACAFHMANLVVESSEARIPGFNSAGMTEYLNRVEPFQGILSGTVSVGLVGLFSPVVTTTYSNYADFEGVVLDGVQVSSTNASGDGALTGVLGFRIQRKGLPDLEGQVDYRAVTLTGGNESGDYLVRLDGGTEFAVPTGRRVPGLEECLGL
;
A
#
# COMPACT_ATOMS: atom_id res chain seq x y z
N MET A 1 -0.37 -65.45 18.91
CA MET A 1 1.05 -65.04 18.88
C MET A 1 1.28 -64.10 17.70
N ARG A 2 2.23 -63.18 17.86
CA ARG A 2 2.37 -61.86 17.22
C ARG A 2 2.71 -61.92 15.72
N ARG A 3 2.30 -60.87 14.99
CA ARG A 3 2.76 -60.49 13.63
C ARG A 3 4.28 -60.22 13.62
N PRO A 4 4.93 -60.10 12.44
CA PRO A 4 5.00 -58.76 11.85
C PRO A 4 4.77 -58.72 10.33
N ALA A 5 4.15 -57.61 9.89
CA ALA A 5 4.13 -57.14 8.52
C ALA A 5 5.27 -56.12 8.35
N LEU A 6 6.18 -56.41 7.43
CA LEU A 6 7.12 -55.50 6.76
C LEU A 6 6.68 -55.48 5.30
N GLY A 7 6.62 -54.40 4.54
CA GLY A 7 6.83 -52.99 4.78
C GLY A 7 6.38 -52.30 3.49
N VAL A 8 5.42 -51.38 3.60
CA VAL A 8 5.02 -50.49 2.51
C VAL A 8 5.21 -49.08 3.06
N ALA A 9 6.45 -48.61 2.99
CA ALA A 9 6.85 -47.27 3.38
C ALA A 9 7.95 -46.80 2.42
N ALA A 10 7.58 -46.54 1.16
CA ALA A 10 8.50 -45.94 0.18
C ALA A 10 7.81 -45.23 -1.00
N LEU A 11 6.51 -44.90 -0.94
CA LEU A 11 5.79 -44.30 -2.08
C LEU A 11 4.92 -43.06 -1.77
N LEU A 12 4.99 -42.52 -0.55
CA LEU A 12 4.25 -41.31 -0.16
C LEU A 12 5.11 -40.04 -0.05
N GLY A 13 6.42 -40.13 -0.32
CA GLY A 13 7.36 -39.02 -0.14
C GLY A 13 7.72 -38.21 -1.39
N VAL A 14 7.25 -38.58 -2.58
CA VAL A 14 7.70 -37.96 -3.86
C VAL A 14 6.57 -37.24 -4.61
N ALA A 15 5.31 -37.39 -4.18
CA ALA A 15 4.16 -36.76 -4.84
C ALA A 15 3.83 -35.32 -4.38
N LEU A 16 4.44 -34.82 -3.29
CA LEU A 16 4.25 -33.43 -2.82
C LEU A 16 5.30 -32.45 -3.36
N LEU A 17 6.32 -32.92 -4.08
CA LEU A 17 7.37 -32.08 -4.68
C LEU A 17 7.15 -31.83 -6.18
N ALA A 18 6.13 -32.44 -6.80
CA ALA A 18 5.85 -32.32 -8.23
C ALA A 18 4.82 -31.24 -8.59
N CYS A 19 4.27 -30.50 -7.62
CA CYS A 19 3.48 -29.28 -7.85
C CYS A 19 4.32 -27.99 -7.76
N LEU A 20 5.61 -28.09 -7.46
CA LEU A 20 6.58 -26.99 -7.62
C LEU A 20 7.13 -26.99 -9.05
N GLY A 21 6.21 -27.01 -10.03
CA GLY A 21 6.54 -26.79 -11.44
C GLY A 21 7.26 -25.45 -11.61
N PRO A 22 8.12 -25.33 -12.63
CA PRO A 22 9.15 -24.30 -12.71
C PRO A 22 8.46 -22.95 -12.63
N TYR A 23 8.81 -22.05 -11.71
CA TYR A 23 8.32 -20.66 -11.66
C TYR A 23 8.64 -20.01 -13.02
N PRO A 24 7.72 -20.02 -14.01
CA PRO A 24 8.01 -19.46 -15.30
C PRO A 24 7.74 -17.98 -15.14
N ASN A 25 8.76 -17.15 -15.36
CA ASN A 25 8.72 -15.69 -15.33
C ASN A 25 9.04 -15.03 -13.98
N VAL A 26 10.12 -15.46 -13.31
CA VAL A 26 10.94 -14.60 -12.43
C VAL A 26 11.65 -13.51 -13.26
N GLY A 27 10.94 -12.87 -14.18
CA GLY A 27 11.51 -12.09 -15.29
C GLY A 27 10.64 -10.97 -15.81
N GLU A 28 9.41 -10.79 -15.32
CA GLU A 28 8.86 -9.44 -15.29
C GLU A 28 9.51 -8.76 -14.08
N LYS A 29 10.60 -8.01 -14.33
CA LYS A 29 11.08 -7.02 -13.38
C LYS A 29 9.93 -6.03 -13.15
N LEU A 30 9.21 -6.20 -12.06
CA LEU A 30 8.04 -5.40 -11.70
C LEU A 30 8.43 -4.13 -10.97
N ASP A 31 9.39 -3.34 -11.47
CA ASP A 31 9.86 -2.17 -10.72
C ASP A 31 10.44 -1.01 -11.55
N GLU A 32 10.11 -0.92 -12.84
CA GLU A 32 10.21 0.38 -13.51
C GLU A 32 8.85 1.07 -13.38
N VAL A 33 8.49 1.43 -12.14
CA VAL A 33 7.53 2.51 -11.94
C VAL A 33 8.27 3.76 -12.35
N ASP A 34 7.86 4.38 -13.45
CA ASP A 34 8.34 5.71 -13.80
C ASP A 34 8.07 6.63 -12.61
N LEU A 35 9.15 7.10 -11.96
CA LEU A 35 9.04 7.96 -10.79
C LEU A 35 8.19 9.17 -11.17
N VAL A 36 7.04 9.30 -10.53
CA VAL A 36 6.12 10.40 -10.80
C VAL A 36 6.61 11.58 -9.98
N ASN A 37 7.36 12.51 -10.57
CA ASN A 37 7.62 13.78 -9.90
C ASN A 37 6.33 14.61 -9.96
N GLY A 38 5.39 14.42 -9.01
CA GLY A 38 4.04 14.96 -9.11
C GLY A 38 3.44 15.44 -7.79
N THR A 39 2.44 16.31 -7.91
CA THR A 39 1.65 16.81 -6.77
C THR A 39 0.62 15.76 -6.38
N SER A 40 0.48 15.51 -5.07
CA SER A 40 -0.53 14.60 -4.55
C SER A 40 -1.78 15.33 -4.09
N TYR A 41 -2.93 14.82 -4.51
CA TYR A 41 -4.25 15.30 -4.13
C TYR A 41 -5.02 14.16 -3.45
N ILE A 42 -5.89 14.50 -2.50
CA ILE A 42 -6.71 13.56 -1.77
C ILE A 42 -8.19 13.93 -1.86
N ALA A 43 -9.02 12.93 -2.09
CA ALA A 43 -10.47 12.97 -1.92
C ALA A 43 -10.88 11.88 -0.92
N LEU A 44 -11.87 12.16 -0.09
CA LEU A 44 -12.41 11.22 0.88
C LEU A 44 -13.90 11.00 0.61
N ASP A 45 -14.30 9.74 0.54
CA ASP A 45 -15.69 9.33 0.31
C ASP A 45 -16.06 8.25 1.31
N ALA A 46 -16.94 8.56 2.28
CA ALA A 46 -17.61 7.62 3.19
C ALA A 46 -16.78 6.36 3.58
N GLY A 47 -15.58 6.55 4.14
CA GLY A 47 -14.69 5.45 4.57
C GLY A 47 -13.72 4.91 3.52
N ALA A 48 -13.58 5.60 2.38
CA ALA A 48 -12.57 5.38 1.37
C ALA A 48 -11.71 6.64 1.19
N ALA A 49 -10.41 6.44 0.98
CA ALA A 49 -9.47 7.49 0.62
C ALA A 49 -9.02 7.29 -0.81
N ARG A 50 -9.04 8.36 -1.61
CA ARG A 50 -8.50 8.37 -2.96
C ARG A 50 -7.37 9.38 -3.05
N ILE A 51 -6.18 8.91 -3.37
CA ILE A 51 -5.01 9.76 -3.62
C ILE A 51 -4.74 9.77 -5.11
N LEU A 52 -4.66 10.95 -5.70
CA LEU A 52 -4.30 11.16 -7.09
C LEU A 52 -2.97 11.92 -7.17
N ILE A 53 -2.03 11.37 -7.91
CA ILE A 53 -0.69 11.91 -8.11
C ILE A 53 -0.58 12.28 -9.58
N LEU A 54 -0.34 13.56 -9.85
CA LEU A 54 -0.20 14.08 -11.21
C LEU A 54 1.19 14.66 -11.39
N ALA A 55 1.98 14.11 -12.32
CA ALA A 55 3.19 14.80 -12.77
C ALA A 55 2.81 16.12 -13.48
N PRO A 56 3.65 17.16 -13.42
CA PRO A 56 3.43 18.41 -14.16
C PRO A 56 3.13 18.15 -15.64
N PHE A 57 2.10 18.81 -16.14
CA PHE A 57 1.72 18.77 -17.55
C PHE A 57 2.14 20.07 -18.23
N ASP A 58 2.98 19.97 -19.25
CA ASP A 58 3.53 21.11 -19.99
C ASP A 58 2.72 21.50 -21.23
N GLY A 59 1.55 20.87 -21.43
CA GLY A 59 0.66 21.18 -22.55
C GLY A 59 1.02 20.50 -23.86
N GLY A 60 2.06 19.67 -23.96
CA GLY A 60 2.49 19.09 -25.25
C GLY A 60 2.64 17.58 -25.29
N ALA A 61 2.95 16.95 -24.16
CA ALA A 61 3.23 15.52 -24.06
C ALA A 61 2.37 14.85 -22.98
N ALA A 62 2.16 13.54 -23.12
CA ALA A 62 1.52 12.75 -22.06
C ALA A 62 2.40 12.78 -20.79
N ALA A 63 1.78 13.02 -19.63
CA ALA A 63 2.44 13.04 -18.33
C ALA A 63 1.97 11.85 -17.49
N PRO A 64 2.83 11.23 -16.66
CA PRO A 64 2.41 10.10 -15.85
C PRO A 64 1.44 10.53 -14.75
N PHE A 65 0.55 9.61 -14.38
CA PHE A 65 -0.28 9.74 -13.19
C PHE A 65 -0.31 8.43 -12.42
N THR A 66 -0.66 8.53 -11.14
CA THR A 66 -1.02 7.37 -10.33
C THR A 66 -2.25 7.72 -9.48
N ARG A 67 -3.19 6.79 -9.39
CA ARG A 67 -4.34 6.90 -8.49
C ARG A 67 -4.33 5.72 -7.53
N ILE A 68 -4.42 6.00 -6.24
CA ILE A 68 -4.54 5.00 -5.18
C ILE A 68 -5.93 5.15 -4.59
N ASP A 69 -6.72 4.09 -4.64
CA ASP A 69 -8.01 3.98 -3.96
C ASP A 69 -7.84 3.02 -2.78
N GLU A 70 -8.07 3.48 -1.57
CA GLU A 70 -8.11 2.64 -0.38
C GLU A 70 -9.53 2.64 0.21
N GLN A 71 -9.99 1.46 0.59
CA GLN A 71 -11.26 1.24 1.25
C GLN A 71 -11.06 0.36 2.49
N GLN A 72 -11.58 0.85 3.61
CA GLN A 72 -11.51 0.13 4.88
C GLN A 72 -12.35 -1.17 4.85
N PRO A 73 -11.90 -2.24 5.55
CA PRO A 73 -10.73 -2.29 6.44
C PRO A 73 -9.39 -2.62 5.77
N ARG A 74 -9.33 -3.08 4.50
CA ARG A 74 -8.05 -3.39 3.81
C ARG A 74 -8.24 -3.77 2.33
N ALA A 75 -8.86 -2.90 1.54
CA ALA A 75 -8.91 -3.07 0.09
C ALA A 75 -8.21 -1.88 -0.57
N VAL A 76 -7.24 -2.16 -1.43
CA VAL A 76 -6.44 -1.13 -2.10
C VAL A 76 -6.37 -1.41 -3.58
N GLN A 77 -6.53 -0.37 -4.39
CA GLN A 77 -6.28 -0.40 -5.82
C GLN A 77 -5.33 0.72 -6.19
N THR A 78 -4.40 0.44 -7.11
CA THR A 78 -3.53 1.47 -7.68
C THR A 78 -3.59 1.41 -9.19
N LEU A 79 -4.09 2.47 -9.81
CA LEU A 79 -4.06 2.66 -11.26
C LEU A 79 -2.87 3.51 -11.64
N GLN A 80 -2.16 3.10 -12.68
CA GLN A 80 -1.06 3.86 -13.26
C GLN A 80 -1.25 4.00 -14.76
N GLY A 81 -0.74 5.09 -15.30
CA GLY A 81 -0.82 5.38 -16.72
C GLY A 81 -0.33 6.79 -17.04
N THR A 82 -0.83 7.33 -18.14
CA THR A 82 -0.52 8.70 -18.56
C THR A 82 -1.79 9.51 -18.78
N TYR A 83 -1.70 10.83 -18.61
CA TYR A 83 -2.76 11.75 -18.97
C TYR A 83 -2.23 12.76 -19.98
N SER A 84 -3.07 13.14 -20.93
CA SER A 84 -2.71 14.09 -21.98
C SER A 84 -3.87 15.01 -22.29
N GLY A 85 -3.57 16.27 -22.62
CA GLY A 85 -4.54 17.27 -23.06
C GLY A 85 -4.00 18.02 -24.27
N ASP A 86 -4.82 18.92 -24.83
CA ASP A 86 -4.34 19.79 -25.90
C ASP A 86 -3.61 21.03 -25.32
N ALA A 87 -2.57 21.50 -26.02
CA ALA A 87 -1.73 22.64 -25.63
C ALA A 87 -2.49 23.96 -25.44
N THR A 88 -3.71 24.03 -25.95
CA THR A 88 -4.57 25.22 -25.95
C THR A 88 -5.68 25.14 -24.91
N ASN A 89 -5.89 23.98 -24.29
CA ASN A 89 -7.04 23.63 -23.47
C ASN A 89 -6.61 22.60 -22.41
N THR A 90 -5.74 23.03 -21.49
CA THR A 90 -5.25 22.24 -20.34
C THR A 90 -6.36 21.76 -19.39
N LEU A 91 -7.61 22.14 -19.66
CA LEU A 91 -8.78 21.77 -18.90
C LEU A 91 -9.47 20.50 -19.42
N ALA A 92 -9.18 20.02 -20.63
CA ALA A 92 -9.72 18.75 -21.14
C ALA A 92 -8.57 17.78 -21.37
N VAL A 93 -8.58 16.68 -20.62
CA VAL A 93 -7.52 15.66 -20.64
C VAL A 93 -8.13 14.28 -20.77
N THR A 94 -7.39 13.37 -21.38
CA THR A 94 -7.71 11.94 -21.38
C THR A 94 -6.68 11.22 -20.53
N PHE A 95 -7.16 10.49 -19.52
CA PHE A 95 -6.36 9.56 -18.71
C PHE A 95 -6.38 8.18 -19.36
N SER A 96 -5.21 7.68 -19.75
CA SER A 96 -4.99 6.34 -20.28
C SER A 96 -4.34 5.47 -19.21
N SER A 97 -5.12 4.61 -18.56
CA SER A 97 -4.63 3.70 -17.51
C SER A 97 -4.14 2.40 -18.14
N THR A 98 -2.90 2.03 -17.89
CA THR A 98 -2.25 0.86 -18.49
C THR A 98 -2.01 -0.27 -17.50
N THR A 99 -1.95 0.05 -16.20
CA THR A 99 -1.65 -0.93 -15.15
C THR A 99 -2.59 -0.74 -13.97
N LEU A 100 -3.10 -1.86 -13.44
CA LEU A 100 -3.88 -1.94 -12.22
C LEU A 100 -3.20 -2.87 -11.22
N PHE A 101 -2.85 -2.34 -10.06
CA PHE A 101 -2.54 -3.12 -8.87
C PHE A 101 -3.78 -3.23 -7.99
N SER A 102 -3.99 -4.38 -7.37
CA SER A 102 -5.14 -4.62 -6.51
C SER A 102 -4.78 -5.54 -5.35
N LEU A 103 -5.15 -5.14 -4.14
CA LEU A 103 -5.17 -5.95 -2.94
C LEU A 103 -6.62 -6.01 -2.44
N PRO A 104 -7.35 -7.12 -2.68
CA PRO A 104 -8.71 -7.26 -2.20
C PRO A 104 -8.75 -7.48 -0.68
N ASN A 105 -9.84 -7.05 -0.04
CA ASN A 105 -10.12 -7.44 1.33
C ASN A 105 -10.54 -8.91 1.38
N GLU A 106 -9.63 -9.77 1.83
CA GLU A 106 -9.83 -11.21 1.97
C GLU A 106 -9.69 -11.69 3.42
N ALA A 107 -9.96 -10.80 4.38
CA ALA A 107 -9.79 -11.10 5.81
C ALA A 107 -10.60 -12.32 6.29
N SER A 108 -11.74 -12.60 5.64
CA SER A 108 -12.59 -13.77 5.91
C SER A 108 -12.09 -15.08 5.33
N LYS A 109 -11.04 -15.05 4.49
CA LYS A 109 -10.46 -16.25 3.86
C LYS A 109 -9.19 -16.69 4.61
N PRO A 110 -8.93 -18.00 4.72
CA PRO A 110 -7.61 -18.53 5.10
C PRO A 110 -6.52 -18.02 4.14
N VAL A 111 -5.30 -17.81 4.65
CA VAL A 111 -4.17 -17.30 3.84
C VAL A 111 -3.89 -18.15 2.60
N SER A 112 -4.11 -19.47 2.66
CA SER A 112 -3.96 -20.40 1.53
C SER A 112 -4.93 -20.14 0.38
N ASP A 113 -6.08 -19.53 0.67
CA ASP A 113 -7.18 -19.34 -0.27
C ASP A 113 -7.29 -17.87 -0.72
N ARG A 114 -6.44 -17.00 -0.16
CA ARG A 114 -6.31 -15.61 -0.57
C ARG A 114 -5.67 -15.55 -1.95
N ILE A 115 -6.17 -14.62 -2.74
CA ILE A 115 -5.57 -14.23 -3.99
C ILE A 115 -4.36 -13.32 -3.71
N GLY A 116 -4.52 -12.44 -2.72
CA GLY A 116 -3.50 -11.44 -2.37
C GLY A 116 -3.37 -10.35 -3.42
N ALA A 117 -2.29 -9.57 -3.30
CA ALA A 117 -2.00 -8.48 -4.21
C ALA A 117 -1.69 -8.99 -5.63
N LYS A 118 -2.18 -8.26 -6.63
CA LYS A 118 -2.06 -8.60 -8.05
C LYS A 118 -1.79 -7.37 -8.89
N ARG A 119 -0.94 -7.53 -9.90
CA ARG A 119 -0.79 -6.60 -11.03
C ARG A 119 -1.55 -7.14 -12.25
N THR A 120 -2.24 -6.25 -12.95
CA THR A 120 -2.94 -6.53 -14.21
C THR A 120 -2.56 -5.47 -15.22
N GLU A 121 -2.03 -5.89 -16.37
CA GLU A 121 -1.86 -5.01 -17.52
C GLU A 121 -3.20 -4.84 -18.24
N LEU A 122 -3.55 -3.60 -18.53
CA LEU A 122 -4.79 -3.21 -19.19
C LEU A 122 -4.52 -3.11 -20.69
N ALA A 123 -4.99 -4.13 -21.44
CA ALA A 123 -4.89 -4.17 -22.89
C ALA A 123 -6.28 -4.47 -23.51
N PRO A 124 -6.96 -3.48 -24.12
CA PRO A 124 -6.51 -2.09 -24.31
C PRO A 124 -6.46 -1.28 -23.01
N PRO A 125 -5.75 -0.12 -22.99
CA PRO A 125 -5.78 0.79 -21.86
C PRO A 125 -7.20 1.24 -21.52
N MET A 126 -7.44 1.53 -20.24
CA MET A 126 -8.70 2.09 -19.78
C MET A 126 -8.65 3.62 -19.89
N GLU A 127 -9.42 4.17 -20.83
CA GLU A 127 -9.48 5.59 -21.12
C GLU A 127 -10.55 6.30 -20.28
N SER A 128 -10.24 7.49 -19.80
CA SER A 128 -11.16 8.36 -19.06
C SER A 128 -11.01 9.82 -19.51
N ASP A 129 -12.02 10.33 -20.20
CA ASP A 129 -12.10 11.73 -20.58
C ASP A 129 -12.52 12.58 -19.38
N ILE A 130 -11.67 13.53 -19.03
CA ILE A 130 -11.77 14.33 -17.82
C ILE A 130 -11.63 15.81 -18.16
N ARG A 131 -12.51 16.60 -17.55
CA ARG A 131 -12.35 18.04 -17.44
C ARG A 131 -11.73 18.37 -16.09
N ILE A 132 -10.56 19.00 -16.12
CA ILE A 132 -9.87 19.57 -14.97
C ILE A 132 -10.36 21.00 -14.76
N ASP A 133 -10.67 21.37 -13.53
CA ASP A 133 -10.92 22.76 -13.13
C ASP A 133 -10.03 23.11 -11.92
N THR A 134 -9.01 23.94 -12.16
CA THR A 134 -7.99 24.38 -11.18
C THR A 134 -8.30 25.77 -10.63
N ARG A 135 -9.52 26.00 -10.13
CA ARG A 135 -9.93 27.32 -9.61
C ARG A 135 -8.99 27.90 -8.55
N THR A 136 -8.27 27.04 -7.84
CA THR A 136 -7.23 27.39 -6.87
C THR A 136 -6.12 26.34 -6.90
N GLU A 137 -4.90 26.69 -6.48
CA GLU A 137 -3.79 25.74 -6.35
C GLU A 137 -4.04 24.61 -5.34
N GLU A 138 -5.04 24.76 -4.45
CA GLU A 138 -5.33 23.80 -3.38
C GLU A 138 -6.47 22.83 -3.70
N VAL A 139 -7.16 23.05 -4.82
CA VAL A 139 -8.36 22.28 -5.21
C VAL A 139 -8.20 21.81 -6.64
N LEU A 140 -8.42 20.51 -6.84
CA LEU A 140 -8.50 19.87 -8.14
C LEU A 140 -9.91 19.29 -8.32
N GLU A 141 -10.69 19.90 -9.20
CA GLU A 141 -12.01 19.41 -9.57
C GLU A 141 -11.91 18.61 -10.86
N LEU A 142 -12.32 17.34 -10.81
CA LEU A 142 -12.37 16.45 -11.97
C LEU A 142 -13.83 16.11 -12.31
N SER A 143 -14.19 16.21 -13.58
CA SER A 143 -15.53 15.83 -14.10
C SER A 143 -15.43 15.13 -15.45
N GLY A 144 -16.47 14.43 -15.90
CA GLY A 144 -16.50 13.74 -17.21
C GLY A 144 -16.60 12.22 -17.08
N SER A 145 -15.57 11.56 -16.55
CA SER A 145 -15.59 10.12 -16.23
C SER A 145 -15.93 9.88 -14.76
N ARG A 146 -16.87 8.97 -14.50
CA ARG A 146 -17.29 8.61 -13.13
C ARG A 146 -16.16 8.03 -12.28
N ASP A 147 -15.21 7.36 -12.92
CA ASP A 147 -14.17 6.64 -12.20
C ASP A 147 -13.09 7.59 -11.66
N MET A 148 -12.89 8.74 -12.30
CA MET A 148 -11.86 9.73 -11.94
C MET A 148 -12.46 11.03 -11.38
N ALA A 149 -13.73 11.33 -11.67
CA ALA A 149 -14.40 12.52 -11.18
C ALA A 149 -14.39 12.62 -9.66
N GLY A 150 -14.30 13.84 -9.15
CA GLY A 150 -14.26 14.10 -7.72
C GLY A 150 -13.72 15.49 -7.39
N HIS A 151 -13.93 15.88 -6.13
CA HIS A 151 -13.34 17.06 -5.52
C HIS A 151 -12.11 16.63 -4.74
N TYR A 152 -10.94 17.04 -5.19
CA TYR A 152 -9.67 16.68 -4.55
C TYR A 152 -8.99 17.92 -3.97
N LEU A 153 -8.26 17.70 -2.89
CA LEU A 153 -7.56 18.73 -2.13
C LEU A 153 -6.08 18.40 -2.09
N THR A 154 -5.21 19.41 -2.15
CA THR A 154 -3.75 19.15 -2.08
C THR A 154 -3.39 18.48 -0.75
N LEU A 155 -2.71 17.34 -0.84
CA LEU A 155 -2.42 16.51 0.32
C LEU A 155 -1.51 17.25 1.33
N LEU A 156 -0.45 17.89 0.83
CA LEU A 156 0.47 18.67 1.66
C LEU A 156 -0.20 19.87 2.36
N GLY A 157 -1.25 20.44 1.75
CA GLY A 157 -2.07 21.47 2.39
C GLY A 157 -2.90 20.91 3.55
N ARG A 158 -3.33 19.65 3.45
CA ARG A 158 -4.15 18.98 4.47
C ARG A 158 -3.35 18.41 5.62
N THR A 159 -2.12 17.94 5.40
CA THR A 159 -1.26 17.46 6.50
C THR A 159 -0.90 18.57 7.50
N ALA A 160 -0.99 19.84 7.11
CA ALA A 160 -0.74 20.98 7.99
C ALA A 160 -1.73 21.10 9.16
N VAL A 161 -2.89 20.42 9.11
CA VAL A 161 -3.86 20.41 10.23
C VAL A 161 -3.46 19.43 11.34
N ILE A 162 -2.57 18.47 11.04
CA ILE A 162 -2.05 17.50 12.01
C ILE A 162 -0.99 18.19 12.87
N THR A 163 -1.44 18.76 13.98
CA THR A 163 -0.62 19.57 14.90
C THR A 163 -0.84 19.11 16.35
N GLY A 164 0.23 19.05 17.14
CA GLY A 164 0.18 18.52 18.51
C GLY A 164 0.76 17.11 18.63
N THR A 165 0.62 16.51 19.81
CA THR A 165 1.17 15.18 20.14
C THR A 165 0.23 14.38 21.05
N GLU A 166 -1.04 14.75 21.12
CA GLU A 166 -2.09 14.04 21.84
C GLU A 166 -2.54 12.77 21.09
N ALA A 167 -3.33 11.93 21.76
CA ALA A 167 -3.75 10.63 21.24
C ALA A 167 -4.43 10.71 19.86
N THR A 168 -5.37 11.63 19.68
CA THR A 168 -6.10 11.82 18.42
C THR A 168 -5.18 12.21 17.27
N VAL A 169 -4.28 13.17 17.51
CA VAL A 169 -3.31 13.64 16.51
C VAL A 169 -2.31 12.53 16.17
N THR A 170 -1.88 11.77 17.18
CA THR A 170 -1.03 10.59 17.01
C THR A 170 -1.68 9.54 16.12
N ALA A 171 -2.95 9.22 16.35
CA ALA A 171 -3.71 8.32 15.50
C ALA A 171 -3.84 8.85 14.07
N CYS A 172 -4.10 10.15 13.90
CA CYS A 172 -4.20 10.77 12.58
C CYS A 172 -2.90 10.71 11.78
N ALA A 173 -1.77 11.03 12.40
CA ALA A 173 -0.47 10.91 11.78
C ALA A 173 -0.17 9.46 11.39
N PHE A 174 -0.48 8.50 12.27
CA PHE A 174 -0.37 7.09 11.94
C PHE A 174 -1.25 6.69 10.75
N HIS A 175 -2.51 7.12 10.69
CA HIS A 175 -3.40 6.78 9.58
C HIS A 175 -2.87 7.28 8.23
N MET A 176 -2.22 8.45 8.20
CA MET A 176 -1.51 8.93 7.00
C MET A 176 -0.32 8.06 6.62
N ALA A 177 0.49 7.65 7.61
CA ALA A 177 1.60 6.72 7.37
C ALA A 177 1.11 5.34 6.90
N ASN A 178 0.01 4.85 7.47
CA ASN A 178 -0.54 3.53 7.14
C ASN A 178 -1.09 3.47 5.71
N LEU A 179 -1.56 4.58 5.14
CA LEU A 179 -1.94 4.65 3.72
C LEU A 179 -0.74 4.34 2.79
N VAL A 180 0.47 4.75 3.16
CA VAL A 180 1.70 4.42 2.39
C VAL A 180 2.06 2.94 2.55
N VAL A 181 1.86 2.38 3.75
CA VAL A 181 2.02 0.93 3.97
C VAL A 181 1.04 0.15 3.09
N GLU A 182 -0.25 0.48 3.18
CA GLU A 182 -1.33 -0.17 2.42
C GLU A 182 -1.14 -0.05 0.90
N SER A 183 -0.70 1.11 0.40
CA SER A 183 -0.37 1.28 -1.03
C SER A 183 0.82 0.42 -1.46
N SER A 184 1.86 0.33 -0.62
CA SER A 184 3.02 -0.53 -0.88
C SER A 184 2.65 -2.00 -0.97
N GLU A 185 1.84 -2.48 -0.03
CA GLU A 185 1.38 -3.86 0.06
C GLU A 185 0.57 -4.26 -1.19
N ALA A 186 -0.22 -3.34 -1.73
CA ALA A 186 -0.98 -3.59 -2.95
C ALA A 186 -0.12 -3.76 -4.20
N ARG A 187 1.08 -3.18 -4.20
CA ARG A 187 2.02 -3.24 -5.32
C ARG A 187 3.02 -4.39 -5.24
N ILE A 188 3.10 -5.09 -4.11
CA ILE A 188 3.94 -6.29 -3.93
C ILE A 188 3.13 -7.54 -4.37
N PRO A 189 3.45 -8.19 -5.51
CA PRO A 189 2.69 -9.34 -5.98
C PRO A 189 2.60 -10.48 -4.95
N GLY A 190 1.40 -11.05 -4.79
CA GLY A 190 1.18 -12.14 -3.85
C GLY A 190 1.18 -11.71 -2.38
N PHE A 191 1.32 -10.42 -2.07
CA PHE A 191 1.18 -9.93 -0.70
C PHE A 191 -0.17 -10.36 -0.09
N ASN A 192 -0.15 -10.70 1.19
CA ASN A 192 -1.32 -11.23 1.92
C ASN A 192 -1.88 -12.56 1.35
N SER A 193 -1.08 -13.36 0.64
CA SER A 193 -1.47 -14.71 0.21
C SER A 193 -0.30 -15.70 0.23
N ALA A 194 -0.58 -16.95 -0.15
CA ALA A 194 0.46 -17.95 -0.41
C ALA A 194 1.43 -17.53 -1.54
N GLY A 195 1.08 -16.51 -2.34
CA GLY A 195 1.96 -15.92 -3.35
C GLY A 195 3.29 -15.40 -2.78
N MET A 196 3.32 -15.00 -1.50
CA MET A 196 4.55 -14.57 -0.81
C MET A 196 5.68 -15.61 -0.84
N THR A 197 5.36 -16.89 -1.08
CA THR A 197 6.38 -17.95 -1.23
C THR A 197 7.32 -17.72 -2.40
N GLU A 198 6.98 -16.85 -3.36
CA GLU A 198 7.91 -16.43 -4.39
C GLU A 198 9.16 -15.77 -3.78
N TYR A 199 9.01 -15.06 -2.65
CA TYR A 199 10.11 -14.38 -1.95
C TYR A 199 10.89 -15.29 -0.99
N LEU A 200 10.67 -16.61 -1.04
CA LEU A 200 11.36 -17.55 -0.16
C LEU A 200 12.88 -17.52 -0.38
N ASN A 201 13.61 -17.23 0.69
CA ASN A 201 15.08 -17.14 0.74
C ASN A 201 15.67 -16.09 -0.24
N ARG A 202 14.88 -15.08 -0.62
CA ARG A 202 15.34 -13.90 -1.36
C ARG A 202 14.77 -12.63 -0.73
N VAL A 203 15.42 -11.50 -1.03
CA VAL A 203 14.93 -10.16 -0.69
C VAL A 203 14.74 -9.42 -1.99
N GLU A 204 13.51 -9.00 -2.26
CA GLU A 204 13.16 -8.29 -3.49
C GLU A 204 12.83 -6.83 -3.17
N PRO A 205 13.51 -5.85 -3.80
CA PRO A 205 13.22 -4.43 -3.62
C PRO A 205 12.19 -3.93 -4.63
N PHE A 206 11.25 -3.14 -4.15
CA PHE A 206 10.25 -2.43 -4.96
C PHE A 206 10.40 -0.91 -4.83
N GLN A 207 10.26 -0.18 -5.94
CA GLN A 207 10.39 1.29 -5.93
C GLN A 207 9.11 1.96 -5.41
N GLY A 208 9.27 3.01 -4.61
CA GLY A 208 8.18 3.95 -4.29
C GLY A 208 7.72 4.69 -5.55
N ILE A 209 6.45 5.10 -5.61
CA ILE A 209 5.93 5.88 -6.75
C ILE A 209 6.67 7.23 -6.87
N LEU A 210 7.02 7.84 -5.74
CA LEU A 210 7.77 9.11 -5.71
C LEU A 210 9.26 8.90 -5.41
N SER A 211 9.59 8.06 -4.42
CA SER A 211 10.99 7.86 -4.01
C SER A 211 11.20 6.66 -3.10
N GLY A 212 12.46 6.24 -2.97
CA GLY A 212 12.90 5.22 -2.04
C GLY A 212 12.43 3.82 -2.40
N THR A 213 12.64 2.89 -1.47
CA THR A 213 12.40 1.46 -1.73
C THR A 213 11.72 0.78 -0.56
N VAL A 214 10.84 -0.17 -0.86
CA VAL A 214 10.36 -1.17 0.08
C VAL A 214 10.92 -2.52 -0.34
N SER A 215 11.59 -3.25 0.55
CA SER A 215 12.12 -4.58 0.27
C SER A 215 11.34 -5.64 1.04
N VAL A 216 10.98 -6.74 0.38
CA VAL A 216 10.28 -7.86 1.00
C VAL A 216 11.11 -9.13 0.89
N GLY A 217 11.25 -9.84 2.00
CA GLY A 217 11.85 -11.17 2.01
C GLY A 217 11.08 -12.14 2.89
N LEU A 218 11.07 -13.42 2.50
CA LEU A 218 10.44 -14.49 3.24
C LEU A 218 11.45 -15.57 3.63
N VAL A 219 11.43 -16.01 4.88
CA VAL A 219 12.23 -17.13 5.38
C VAL A 219 11.33 -18.18 6.02
N GLY A 220 11.52 -19.45 5.65
CA GLY A 220 10.76 -20.59 6.17
C GLY A 220 9.37 -20.75 5.53
N LEU A 221 8.97 -21.99 5.24
CA LEU A 221 7.68 -22.27 4.59
C LEU A 221 6.55 -22.59 5.57
N PHE A 222 6.84 -23.38 6.61
CA PHE A 222 5.83 -23.83 7.59
C PHE A 222 5.77 -22.94 8.85
N SER A 223 6.76 -22.06 8.99
CA SER A 223 6.81 -21.01 10.00
C SER A 223 7.36 -19.75 9.34
N PRO A 224 6.62 -19.17 8.38
CA PRO A 224 7.13 -18.08 7.58
C PRO A 224 7.39 -16.84 8.43
N VAL A 225 8.57 -16.27 8.22
CA VAL A 225 8.95 -14.94 8.67
C VAL A 225 9.05 -14.06 7.45
N VAL A 226 8.15 -13.08 7.34
CA VAL A 226 8.20 -12.06 6.29
C VAL A 226 8.75 -10.79 6.89
N THR A 227 9.83 -10.28 6.29
CA THR A 227 10.43 -8.99 6.65
C THR A 227 10.17 -8.01 5.52
N THR A 228 9.49 -6.91 5.84
CA THR A 228 9.28 -5.77 4.96
C THR A 228 10.10 -4.59 5.49
N THR A 229 11.05 -4.11 4.69
CA THR A 229 11.96 -3.02 5.06
C THR A 229 11.71 -1.81 4.17
N TYR A 230 11.38 -0.69 4.78
CA TYR A 230 11.20 0.59 4.09
C TYR A 230 12.47 1.42 4.24
N SER A 231 12.90 2.08 3.16
CA SER A 231 14.08 2.95 3.16
C SER A 231 13.78 4.21 2.37
N ASN A 232 13.56 5.31 3.10
CA ASN A 232 13.10 6.60 2.56
C ASN A 232 11.94 6.46 1.55
N TYR A 233 11.02 5.53 1.82
CA TYR A 233 9.99 5.10 0.88
C TYR A 233 8.81 6.07 0.87
N ALA A 234 8.36 6.48 -0.30
CA ALA A 234 7.19 7.34 -0.47
C ALA A 234 6.41 6.98 -1.73
N ASP A 235 5.12 6.75 -1.55
CA ASP A 235 4.16 6.54 -2.64
C ASP A 235 3.38 7.80 -2.99
N PHE A 236 3.27 8.75 -2.08
CA PHE A 236 2.64 10.05 -2.33
C PHE A 236 3.29 11.14 -1.48
N GLU A 237 3.02 12.39 -1.86
CA GLU A 237 3.72 13.55 -1.33
C GLU A 237 3.44 13.72 0.16
N GLY A 238 4.47 14.13 0.88
CA GLY A 238 4.34 14.54 2.27
C GLY A 238 4.33 13.42 3.29
N VAL A 239 4.46 12.14 2.91
CA VAL A 239 4.66 11.04 3.85
C VAL A 239 5.82 10.15 3.39
N VAL A 240 6.80 9.94 4.28
CA VAL A 240 7.96 9.10 4.03
C VAL A 240 8.08 8.04 5.12
N LEU A 241 8.37 6.80 4.73
CA LEU A 241 8.55 5.67 5.63
C LEU A 241 10.02 5.23 5.69
N ASP A 242 10.48 4.85 6.89
CA ASP A 242 11.79 4.25 7.10
C ASP A 242 11.73 3.28 8.29
N GLY A 243 12.20 2.05 8.12
CA GLY A 243 12.21 1.05 9.19
C GLY A 243 11.74 -0.31 8.72
N VAL A 244 11.24 -1.12 9.65
CA VAL A 244 10.97 -2.53 9.39
C VAL A 244 9.69 -3.01 10.05
N GLN A 245 8.96 -3.84 9.32
CA GLN A 245 7.84 -4.64 9.79
C GLN A 245 8.19 -6.11 9.59
N VAL A 246 8.07 -6.92 10.64
CA VAL A 246 8.39 -8.35 10.61
C VAL A 246 7.19 -9.13 11.09
N SER A 247 6.60 -9.93 10.20
CA SER A 247 5.57 -10.89 10.58
C SER A 247 6.19 -12.27 10.77
N SER A 248 5.89 -12.92 11.89
CA SER A 248 6.27 -14.31 12.13
C SER A 248 4.99 -15.09 12.39
N THR A 249 4.70 -16.07 11.53
CA THR A 249 3.45 -16.83 11.58
C THR A 249 3.70 -18.33 11.44
N ASN A 250 2.70 -19.12 11.81
CA ASN A 250 2.60 -20.53 11.44
C ASN A 250 1.93 -20.69 10.06
N ALA A 251 1.79 -21.93 9.57
CA ALA A 251 1.12 -22.21 8.30
C ALA A 251 -0.37 -21.82 8.24
N SER A 252 -1.01 -21.56 9.39
CA SER A 252 -2.39 -21.07 9.49
C SER A 252 -2.47 -19.54 9.46
N GLY A 253 -1.33 -18.84 9.46
CA GLY A 253 -1.26 -17.38 9.52
C GLY A 253 -1.38 -16.80 10.93
N ASP A 254 -1.33 -17.64 11.98
CA ASP A 254 -1.33 -17.15 13.36
C ASP A 254 0.09 -16.83 13.82
N GLY A 255 0.24 -15.74 14.56
CA GLY A 255 1.53 -15.31 15.09
C GLY A 255 1.55 -13.86 15.55
N ALA A 256 2.62 -13.14 15.25
CA ALA A 256 2.83 -11.78 15.71
C ALA A 256 3.44 -10.90 14.62
N LEU A 257 3.18 -9.60 14.76
CA LEU A 257 3.91 -8.56 14.06
C LEU A 257 4.91 -7.92 15.03
N THR A 258 6.08 -7.56 14.51
CA THR A 258 7.15 -6.91 15.29
C THR A 258 7.89 -5.93 14.40
N GLY A 259 8.86 -5.21 14.98
CA GLY A 259 9.62 -4.19 14.29
C GLY A 259 9.12 -2.79 14.62
N VAL A 260 9.88 -1.81 14.15
CA VAL A 260 9.57 -0.39 14.32
C VAL A 260 9.61 0.25 12.94
N LEU A 261 8.51 0.89 12.56
CA LEU A 261 8.40 1.69 11.35
C LEU A 261 8.41 3.17 11.75
N GLY A 262 9.45 3.88 11.37
CA GLY A 262 9.49 5.34 11.40
C GLY A 262 8.71 5.93 10.23
N PHE A 263 8.11 7.08 10.46
CA PHE A 263 7.47 7.88 9.44
C PHE A 263 7.75 9.37 9.65
N ARG A 264 7.78 10.11 8.55
CA ARG A 264 7.90 11.57 8.54
C ARG A 264 6.78 12.16 7.70
N ILE A 265 6.05 13.12 8.24
CA ILE A 265 4.98 13.83 7.56
C ILE A 265 5.40 15.27 7.32
N GLN A 266 5.53 15.66 6.05
CA GLN A 266 5.78 17.05 5.68
C GLN A 266 4.49 17.86 5.82
N ARG A 267 4.63 19.10 6.27
CA ARG A 267 3.49 19.99 6.55
C ARG A 267 3.74 21.37 5.93
N LYS A 268 2.80 21.86 5.12
CA LYS A 268 2.94 23.16 4.46
C LYS A 268 3.13 24.28 5.50
N GLY A 269 4.28 24.95 5.45
CA GLY A 269 4.59 26.09 6.31
C GLY A 269 4.90 25.74 7.78
N LEU A 270 5.06 24.46 8.11
CA LEU A 270 5.38 23.97 9.45
C LEU A 270 6.59 23.03 9.40
N PRO A 271 7.29 22.79 10.52
CA PRO A 271 8.27 21.71 10.60
C PRO A 271 7.65 20.36 10.26
N ASP A 272 8.45 19.42 9.77
CA ASP A 272 7.99 18.04 9.61
C ASP A 272 7.56 17.45 10.95
N LEU A 273 6.60 16.54 10.90
CA LEU A 273 6.21 15.70 12.03
C LEU A 273 6.94 14.37 11.92
N GLU A 274 7.60 13.92 12.98
CA GLU A 274 8.26 12.61 13.01
C GLU A 274 7.48 11.66 13.90
N GLY A 275 7.36 10.41 13.48
CA GLY A 275 6.68 9.41 14.26
C GLY A 275 7.25 8.02 14.08
N GLN A 276 6.83 7.13 14.98
CA GLN A 276 7.22 5.73 14.98
C GLN A 276 6.03 4.87 15.36
N VAL A 277 5.93 3.70 14.73
CA VAL A 277 4.99 2.64 15.05
C VAL A 277 5.79 1.44 15.53
N ASP A 278 5.56 0.99 16.76
CA ASP A 278 6.05 -0.29 17.29
C ASP A 278 4.92 -1.33 17.19
N TYR A 279 5.17 -2.39 16.44
CA TYR A 279 4.18 -3.44 16.16
C TYR A 279 4.09 -4.50 17.26
N ARG A 280 4.86 -4.41 18.36
CA ARG A 280 4.94 -5.45 19.41
C ARG A 280 3.60 -5.82 20.06
N ALA A 281 2.59 -4.97 19.98
CA ALA A 281 1.25 -5.22 20.53
C ALA A 281 0.23 -5.72 19.47
N VAL A 282 0.70 -6.04 18.26
CA VAL A 282 -0.11 -6.57 17.17
C VAL A 282 0.09 -8.08 17.07
N THR A 283 -1.02 -8.81 17.15
CA THR A 283 -1.09 -10.25 16.92
C THR A 283 -1.72 -10.56 15.58
N LEU A 284 -1.28 -11.65 14.96
CA LEU A 284 -1.86 -12.17 13.72
C LEU A 284 -2.73 -13.38 14.02
N THR A 285 -3.98 -13.34 13.58
CA THR A 285 -4.93 -14.48 13.67
C THR A 285 -5.47 -14.77 12.27
N GLY A 286 -5.17 -15.94 11.73
CA GLY A 286 -5.52 -16.30 10.36
C GLY A 286 -4.95 -15.33 9.32
N GLY A 287 -3.79 -14.74 9.58
CA GLY A 287 -3.17 -13.70 8.75
C GLY A 287 -3.85 -12.34 8.81
N ASN A 288 -4.68 -12.07 9.83
CA ASN A 288 -5.28 -10.76 10.08
C ASN A 288 -4.72 -10.13 11.34
N GLU A 289 -4.52 -8.83 11.30
CA GLU A 289 -4.01 -8.04 12.42
C GLU A 289 -5.09 -7.84 13.49
N SER A 290 -4.66 -7.86 14.75
CA SER A 290 -5.49 -7.69 15.94
C SER A 290 -4.65 -7.08 17.06
N GLY A 291 -5.29 -6.34 17.97
CA GLY A 291 -4.59 -5.57 19.01
C GLY A 291 -4.39 -4.12 18.61
N ASP A 292 -3.27 -3.53 19.01
CA ASP A 292 -2.99 -2.10 18.86
C ASP A 292 -1.61 -1.86 18.24
N TYR A 293 -1.54 -0.87 17.34
CA TYR A 293 -0.28 -0.25 16.97
C TYR A 293 0.14 0.72 18.06
N LEU A 294 1.39 0.64 18.52
CA LEU A 294 1.91 1.55 19.53
C LEU A 294 2.64 2.69 18.83
N VAL A 295 2.03 3.87 18.84
CA VAL A 295 2.48 5.01 18.03
C VAL A 295 3.04 6.11 18.92
N ARG A 296 4.17 6.68 18.52
CA ARG A 296 4.79 7.85 19.15
C ARG A 296 5.01 8.94 18.13
N LEU A 297 4.72 10.20 18.49
CA LEU A 297 5.03 11.39 17.69
C LEU A 297 6.05 12.29 18.38
N ASP A 298 6.98 12.84 17.62
CA ASP A 298 8.01 13.82 18.03
C ASP A 298 8.72 13.44 19.35
N GLY A 299 9.00 12.15 19.54
CA GLY A 299 9.63 11.62 20.76
C GLY A 299 8.77 11.70 22.03
N GLY A 300 7.48 12.00 21.89
CA GLY A 300 6.52 12.19 22.97
C GLY A 300 5.98 10.88 23.58
N THR A 301 4.73 10.95 24.06
CA THR A 301 4.06 9.80 24.70
C THR A 301 3.63 8.77 23.65
N GLU A 302 3.69 7.49 24.03
CA GLU A 302 3.20 6.39 23.22
C GLU A 302 1.69 6.20 23.42
N PHE A 303 0.95 6.09 22.32
CA PHE A 303 -0.49 5.87 22.31
C PHE A 303 -0.83 4.60 21.54
N ALA A 304 -1.83 3.87 22.02
CA ALA A 304 -2.39 2.72 21.33
C ALA A 304 -3.38 3.19 20.25
N VAL A 305 -3.19 2.71 19.02
CA VAL A 305 -4.12 2.91 17.90
C VAL A 305 -4.66 1.54 17.49
N PRO A 306 -5.98 1.30 17.55
CA PRO A 306 -6.53 -0.02 17.33
C PRO A 306 -6.35 -0.49 15.88
N THR A 307 -6.10 -1.78 15.72
CA THR A 307 -6.10 -2.45 14.41
C THR A 307 -7.50 -2.48 13.79
N GLY A 308 -7.57 -2.49 12.46
CA GLY A 308 -8.78 -2.77 11.68
C GLY A 308 -9.69 -1.59 11.37
N ARG A 309 -9.99 -0.68 12.31
CA ARG A 309 -10.79 0.53 12.02
C ARG A 309 -10.03 1.79 12.39
N ARG A 310 -9.96 2.74 11.45
CA ARG A 310 -9.46 4.09 11.72
C ARG A 310 -10.39 4.85 12.66
N VAL A 311 -9.84 5.24 13.80
CA VAL A 311 -10.49 6.08 14.80
C VAL A 311 -9.44 7.05 15.34
N PRO A 312 -9.56 8.36 15.06
CA PRO A 312 -10.58 9.01 14.22
C PRO A 312 -10.48 8.62 12.73
N GLY A 313 -11.52 8.97 11.95
CA GLY A 313 -11.51 8.79 10.49
C GLY A 313 -10.55 9.76 9.80
N LEU A 314 -10.17 9.49 8.55
CA LEU A 314 -9.29 10.37 7.78
C LEU A 314 -9.93 11.73 7.51
N GLU A 315 -11.26 11.79 7.40
CA GLU A 315 -12.03 13.02 7.24
C GLU A 315 -11.80 13.96 8.42
N GLU A 316 -11.95 13.42 9.63
CA GLU A 316 -11.67 14.16 10.87
C GLU A 316 -10.19 14.55 10.98
N CYS A 317 -9.28 13.64 10.60
CA CYS A 317 -7.84 13.90 10.64
C CYS A 317 -7.37 15.00 9.69
N LEU A 318 -8.02 15.17 8.55
CA LEU A 318 -7.64 16.12 7.51
C LEU A 318 -8.53 17.36 7.47
N GLY A 319 -9.48 17.46 8.40
CA GLY A 319 -10.42 18.59 8.51
C GLY A 319 -11.33 18.72 7.29
N LEU A 320 -11.88 17.59 6.83
CA LEU A 320 -12.75 17.48 5.65
C LEU A 320 -14.20 17.19 6.02
#